data_AF-A0A1J9RDZ9-F1
#
_entry.id   AF-A0A1J9RDZ9-F1
#
_cell.length_a   1.000
_cell.length_b   1.000
_cell.length_c   1.000
_cell.angle_alpha   90.00
_cell.angle_beta   90.00
_cell.angle_gamma   90.00
#
_symmetry.space_group_name_H-M   'P 1'
#
loop_
_entity.id
_entity.type
_entity.pdbx_description
1 polymer ?
#
loop_
_entity_poly.entity_id
_entity_poly.type
_entity_poly.pdbx_seq_one_letter_code
_entity_poly.pdbx_strand_id
1 'polypeptide(L)'
;MLRQNETSLTSDYTLSILNAFLINGSYANQYSYFHPIPELALPDADIMLFALSDSGLEFLEPTEDLWYAASRPSGYKILQSDLSGSTELYLRDDIVTFLGCTSRQQWCNPTFNGSDQCQPLQGRIASTMEPFPAQHEKQRKIHYWLTTMTENLTPSMSNVISTLGVSALTARFRLGGSLQGPIPDNQWQLEVQHWFSTSMAALQDAFVAGAAGAPSVELRPYFEPPANLQERGICHNQKVHSAGYMNFSIFGIAIIFSVGGLIIIASYAIEPLVAWLQKRRRTVSYSRLEWCTNETIQLQRLANEEIGLGKWDCVDESIPVARRDDFLAVLDLVDPKHPRLQAPPASYEDVARAKLQEREVDENKTFREETRDTDETTTLESQAARTV
;
A
#
# COMPACT_ATOMS: atom_id res chain seq x y z
N MET A 1 23.97 -41.66 20.76
CA MET A 1 24.45 -40.95 21.96
C MET A 1 24.32 -39.46 21.66
N LEU A 2 23.19 -38.85 22.05
CA LEU A 2 22.95 -37.43 21.81
C LEU A 2 23.81 -36.63 22.80
N ARG A 3 24.82 -35.91 22.30
CA ARG A 3 25.60 -34.97 23.11
C ARG A 3 24.76 -33.71 23.29
N GLN A 4 24.39 -33.39 24.52
CA GLN A 4 23.88 -32.07 24.88
C GLN A 4 25.02 -31.07 24.66
N ASN A 5 24.79 -30.09 23.79
CA ASN A 5 25.71 -28.99 23.54
C ASN A 5 25.24 -27.81 24.39
N GLU A 6 25.73 -27.73 25.63
CA GLU A 6 25.41 -26.64 26.56
C GLU A 6 26.16 -25.36 26.20
N THR A 7 25.84 -24.75 25.05
CA THR A 7 26.46 -23.48 24.60
C THR A 7 25.49 -22.30 24.60
N SER A 8 24.24 -22.49 25.01
CA SER A 8 23.24 -21.42 25.14
C SER A 8 23.10 -21.00 26.60
N LEU A 9 23.20 -19.69 26.87
CA LEU A 9 22.95 -19.09 28.19
C LEU A 9 21.47 -19.17 28.63
N THR A 10 20.58 -19.56 27.72
CA THR A 10 19.14 -19.72 27.97
C THR A 10 18.70 -21.13 27.58
N SER A 11 17.98 -21.80 28.48
CA SER A 11 17.37 -23.12 28.23
C SER A 11 16.36 -23.03 27.09
N ASP A 12 16.28 -24.09 26.29
CA ASP A 12 15.46 -24.12 25.09
C ASP A 12 14.97 -25.55 24.80
N TYR A 13 14.00 -25.66 23.90
CA TYR A 13 13.64 -26.93 23.29
C TYR A 13 14.77 -27.42 22.40
N THR A 14 14.84 -28.74 22.25
CA THR A 14 15.71 -29.42 21.30
C THR A 14 14.86 -30.37 20.50
N LEU A 15 14.92 -30.22 19.18
CA LEU A 15 14.25 -31.10 18.23
C LEU A 15 15.26 -32.00 17.53
N SER A 16 14.92 -33.28 17.40
CA SER A 16 15.63 -34.22 16.54
C SER A 16 14.65 -34.96 15.66
N ILE A 17 15.09 -35.30 14.45
CA ILE A 17 14.23 -35.88 13.42
C ILE A 17 14.89 -37.17 12.93
N LEU A 18 14.10 -38.23 12.83
CA LEU A 18 14.52 -39.50 12.25
C LEU A 18 13.54 -39.88 11.14
N ASN A 19 14.05 -40.04 9.93
CA ASN A 19 13.25 -40.45 8.78
C ASN A 19 13.54 -41.91 8.43
N ALA A 20 12.51 -42.64 8.03
CA ALA A 20 12.61 -43.96 7.42
C ALA A 20 11.77 -43.97 6.14
N PHE A 21 12.43 -44.16 5.00
CA PHE A 21 11.81 -44.16 3.69
C PHE A 21 11.65 -45.59 3.20
N LEU A 22 10.47 -45.94 2.73
CA LEU A 22 10.21 -47.27 2.18
C LEU A 22 10.56 -47.28 0.69
N ILE A 23 11.57 -48.05 0.31
CA ILE A 23 12.02 -48.17 -1.09
C ILE A 23 12.08 -49.65 -1.47
N ASN A 24 11.35 -50.05 -2.51
CA ASN A 24 11.27 -51.44 -2.97
C ASN A 24 10.91 -52.43 -1.84
N GLY A 25 10.00 -52.03 -0.95
CA GLY A 25 9.56 -52.85 0.18
C GLY A 25 10.56 -52.96 1.34
N SER A 26 11.62 -52.14 1.36
CA SER A 26 12.64 -52.15 2.41
C SER A 26 12.98 -50.75 2.93
N TYR A 27 13.12 -50.65 4.26
CA TYR A 27 13.66 -49.46 4.92
C TYR A 27 15.20 -49.46 4.98
N ALA A 28 15.85 -50.58 4.62
CA ALA A 28 17.31 -50.72 4.60
C ALA A 28 17.89 -50.08 3.34
N ASN A 29 17.99 -48.75 3.36
CA ASN A 29 18.53 -47.94 2.28
C ASN A 29 19.34 -46.77 2.87
N GLN A 30 20.11 -46.09 2.00
CA GLN A 30 21.00 -44.99 2.42
C GLN A 30 20.27 -43.71 2.85
N TYR A 31 18.96 -43.62 2.65
CA TYR A 31 18.16 -42.44 2.95
C TYR A 31 17.44 -42.55 4.32
N SER A 32 17.30 -43.77 4.85
CA SER A 32 16.70 -44.03 6.16
C SER A 32 17.72 -43.89 7.29
N TYR A 33 17.36 -43.16 8.34
CA TYR A 33 18.17 -43.00 9.56
C TYR A 33 17.93 -44.10 10.59
N PHE A 34 16.81 -44.81 10.49
CA PHE A 34 16.46 -45.91 11.40
C PHE A 34 15.63 -46.98 10.69
N HIS A 35 15.55 -48.15 11.32
CA HIS A 35 14.71 -49.26 10.87
C HIS A 35 13.50 -49.35 11.82
N PRO A 36 12.27 -49.13 11.34
CA PRO A 36 11.08 -49.26 12.17
C PRO A 36 10.90 -50.68 12.71
N ILE A 37 10.45 -50.79 13.95
CA ILE A 37 9.96 -52.07 14.50
C ILE A 37 8.68 -52.50 13.75
N PRO A 38 8.31 -53.79 13.75
CA PRO A 38 7.16 -54.29 12.99
C PRO A 38 5.85 -53.54 13.25
N GLU A 39 5.62 -53.05 14.48
CA GLU A 39 4.43 -52.32 14.88
C GLU A 39 4.37 -50.89 14.30
N LEU A 40 5.53 -50.32 13.98
CA LEU A 40 5.66 -48.98 13.39
C LEU A 40 5.84 -49.04 11.86
N ALA A 41 6.27 -50.18 11.33
CA ALA A 41 6.50 -50.38 9.90
C ALA A 41 5.18 -50.40 9.12
N LEU A 42 5.04 -49.51 8.13
CA LEU A 42 3.87 -49.43 7.26
C LEU A 42 4.27 -49.72 5.80
N PRO A 43 3.56 -50.62 5.09
CA PRO A 43 3.98 -51.09 3.77
C PRO A 43 3.83 -50.05 2.65
N ASP A 44 3.23 -48.90 2.92
CA ASP A 44 2.81 -47.90 1.95
C ASP A 44 3.02 -46.46 2.48
N ALA A 45 3.97 -46.25 3.40
CA ALA A 45 4.23 -44.92 3.97
C ALA A 45 5.70 -44.68 4.31
N ASP A 46 6.09 -43.42 4.18
CA ASP A 46 7.31 -42.92 4.82
C ASP A 46 7.00 -42.55 6.27
N ILE A 47 7.97 -42.80 7.16
CA ILE A 47 7.83 -42.58 8.59
C ILE A 47 8.80 -41.49 9.02
N MET A 48 8.29 -40.53 9.80
CA MET A 48 9.04 -39.44 10.39
C MET A 48 8.82 -39.50 11.91
N LEU A 49 9.90 -39.51 12.69
CA LEU A 49 9.85 -39.40 14.14
C LEU A 49 10.45 -38.05 14.56
N PHE A 50 9.70 -37.31 15.36
CA PHE A 50 10.10 -36.04 15.93
C PHE A 50 10.34 -36.22 17.43
N ALA A 51 11.59 -36.18 17.84
CA ALA A 51 11.97 -36.22 19.24
C ALA A 51 11.98 -34.79 19.79
N LEU A 52 11.27 -34.57 20.88
CA LEU A 52 11.27 -33.32 21.64
C LEU A 52 11.87 -33.55 23.01
N SER A 53 12.95 -32.84 23.27
CA SER A 53 13.51 -32.68 24.61
C SER A 53 13.59 -31.20 24.96
N ASP A 54 13.75 -30.90 26.22
CA ASP A 54 14.12 -29.58 26.71
C ASP A 54 15.28 -29.74 27.68
N SER A 55 16.03 -28.66 27.87
CA SER A 55 17.13 -28.64 28.84
C SER A 55 16.83 -27.65 29.96
N GLY A 56 15.92 -28.03 30.86
CA GLY A 56 15.60 -27.24 32.05
C GLY A 56 14.63 -26.11 31.75
N LEU A 57 13.62 -26.38 30.92
CA LEU A 57 12.48 -25.48 30.77
C LEU A 57 11.48 -25.71 31.89
N GLU A 58 10.96 -24.61 32.42
CA GLU A 58 9.91 -24.62 33.43
C GLU A 58 8.62 -24.03 32.85
N PHE A 59 7.50 -24.69 33.11
CA PHE A 59 6.18 -24.33 32.61
C PHE A 59 5.42 -23.57 33.69
N LEU A 60 4.75 -22.49 33.29
CA LEU A 60 3.94 -21.66 34.18
C LEU A 60 2.64 -22.33 34.63
N GLU A 61 2.10 -23.21 33.79
CA GLU A 61 0.89 -23.97 34.02
C GLU A 61 1.13 -25.43 33.60
N PRO A 62 0.49 -26.40 34.27
CA PRO A 62 0.60 -27.77 33.83
C PRO A 62 -0.13 -27.95 32.49
N THR A 63 0.34 -28.89 31.68
CA THR A 63 -0.28 -29.22 30.40
C THR A 63 -0.42 -30.73 30.21
N GLU A 64 -1.59 -31.15 29.70
CA GLU A 64 -1.91 -32.54 29.40
C GLU A 64 -1.63 -32.89 27.93
N ASP A 65 -0.94 -31.99 27.20
CA ASP A 65 -0.53 -32.26 25.82
C ASP A 65 0.39 -33.48 25.75
N LEU A 66 0.05 -34.46 24.91
CA LEU A 66 0.76 -35.75 24.85
C LEU A 66 2.24 -35.64 24.45
N TRP A 67 2.64 -34.57 23.76
CA TRP A 67 4.02 -34.37 23.33
C TRP A 67 4.78 -33.46 24.28
N TYR A 68 4.13 -32.43 24.83
CA TYR A 68 4.72 -31.44 25.74
C TYR A 68 4.53 -31.75 27.23
N ALA A 69 3.78 -32.80 27.59
CA ALA A 69 3.32 -33.16 28.93
C ALA A 69 4.25 -32.65 30.04
N ALA A 70 3.70 -31.75 30.87
CA ALA A 70 4.40 -31.13 31.98
C ALA A 70 3.43 -30.99 33.15
N SER A 71 3.40 -31.99 34.02
CA SER A 71 2.55 -32.04 35.20
C SER A 71 3.37 -32.16 36.50
N ARG A 72 4.68 -32.43 36.38
CA ARG A 72 5.59 -32.58 37.51
C ARG A 72 5.96 -31.22 38.14
N PRO A 73 5.69 -30.99 39.43
CA PRO A 73 6.16 -29.78 40.10
C PRO A 73 7.68 -29.65 40.07
N SER A 74 8.21 -28.47 39.70
CA SER A 74 9.66 -28.21 39.67
C SER A 74 10.26 -27.99 41.07
N GLY A 75 9.40 -27.67 42.04
CA GLY A 75 9.80 -27.27 43.39
C GLY A 75 10.16 -25.78 43.49
N TYR A 76 10.18 -25.05 42.37
CA TYR A 76 10.36 -23.61 42.33
C TYR A 76 9.01 -22.90 42.21
N LYS A 77 8.95 -21.68 42.77
CA LYS A 77 7.78 -20.82 42.68
C LYS A 77 8.19 -19.42 42.27
N ILE A 78 7.38 -18.81 41.43
CA ILE A 78 7.53 -17.40 41.06
C ILE A 78 6.63 -16.53 41.92
N LEU A 79 7.16 -15.40 42.39
CA LEU A 79 6.39 -14.40 43.13
C LEU A 79 5.60 -13.55 42.14
N GLN A 80 4.29 -13.44 42.35
CA GLN A 80 3.47 -12.50 41.59
C GLN A 80 3.71 -11.08 42.12
N SER A 81 3.91 -10.12 41.20
CA SER A 81 4.25 -8.74 41.55
C SER A 81 3.14 -7.98 42.30
N ASP A 82 1.89 -8.45 42.17
CA ASP A 82 0.72 -7.64 42.51
C ASP A 82 -0.16 -8.28 43.62
N LEU A 83 0.11 -9.54 43.99
CA LEU A 83 -0.62 -10.30 45.00
C LEU A 83 0.42 -11.13 45.78
N SER A 84 0.22 -11.31 47.09
CA SER A 84 1.08 -12.16 47.96
C SER A 84 0.96 -13.66 47.65
N GLY A 85 0.88 -14.02 46.38
CA GLY A 85 0.75 -15.36 45.84
C GLY A 85 2.02 -15.79 45.14
N SER A 86 2.37 -17.06 45.31
CA SER A 86 3.44 -17.70 44.57
C SER A 86 2.83 -18.77 43.65
N THR A 87 3.16 -18.77 42.36
CA THR A 87 2.75 -19.83 41.43
C THR A 87 3.85 -20.88 41.36
N GLU A 88 3.48 -22.15 41.51
CA GLU A 88 4.39 -23.30 41.33
C GLU A 88 4.66 -23.53 39.84
N LEU A 89 5.93 -23.81 39.52
CA LEU A 89 6.35 -24.12 38.16
C LEU A 89 6.35 -25.64 37.95
N TYR A 90 6.25 -26.05 36.68
CA TYR A 90 6.17 -27.45 36.28
C TYR A 90 7.31 -27.83 35.34
N LEU A 91 7.80 -29.05 35.46
CA LEU A 91 8.75 -29.67 34.54
C LEU A 91 8.02 -30.67 33.67
N ARG A 92 8.63 -31.01 32.53
CA ARG A 92 8.13 -32.10 31.71
C ARG A 92 8.16 -33.42 32.44
N ASP A 93 7.20 -34.26 32.06
CA ASP A 93 7.01 -35.58 32.65
C ASP A 93 8.13 -36.53 32.20
N ASP A 94 8.46 -36.47 30.92
CA ASP A 94 9.52 -37.22 30.26
C ASP A 94 10.63 -36.32 29.72
N ILE A 95 11.87 -36.82 29.76
CA ILE A 95 13.06 -36.11 29.27
C ILE A 95 13.03 -35.97 27.73
N VAL A 96 12.52 -36.99 27.05
CA VAL A 96 12.36 -37.02 25.59
C VAL A 96 11.04 -37.69 25.26
N THR A 97 10.22 -37.02 24.46
CA THR A 97 8.99 -37.61 23.89
C THR A 97 9.12 -37.69 22.38
N PHE A 98 8.44 -38.66 21.78
CA PHE A 98 8.46 -38.90 20.34
C PHE A 98 7.06 -38.70 19.75
N LEU A 99 6.99 -37.92 18.68
CA LEU A 99 5.82 -37.80 17.83
C LEU A 99 6.11 -38.51 16.51
N GLY A 100 5.30 -39.50 16.16
CA GLY A 100 5.40 -40.22 14.89
C GLY A 100 4.40 -39.67 13.87
N CYS A 101 4.89 -39.38 12.66
CA CYS A 101 4.05 -39.03 11.53
C CYS A 101 4.33 -39.94 10.34
N THR A 102 3.29 -40.23 9.58
CA THR A 102 3.37 -41.01 8.35
C THR A 102 2.95 -40.13 7.19
N SER A 103 3.64 -40.26 6.06
CA SER A 103 3.34 -39.49 4.85
C SER A 103 3.14 -40.42 3.67
N ARG A 104 2.10 -40.11 2.89
CA ARG A 104 1.79 -40.82 1.65
C ARG A 104 1.36 -39.82 0.58
N GLN A 105 1.70 -40.11 -0.66
CA GLN A 105 1.28 -39.35 -1.83
C GLN A 105 0.91 -40.30 -2.97
N GLN A 106 0.15 -39.79 -3.94
CA GLN A 106 -0.16 -40.47 -5.19
C GLN A 106 -0.33 -39.44 -6.29
N TRP A 107 0.05 -39.81 -7.51
CA TRP A 107 -0.21 -39.03 -8.70
C TRP A 107 -1.42 -39.56 -9.45
N CYS A 108 -2.31 -38.66 -9.86
CA CYS A 108 -3.55 -39.00 -10.55
C CYS A 108 -3.59 -38.37 -11.95
N ASN A 109 -3.99 -39.15 -12.94
CA ASN A 109 -4.27 -38.67 -14.28
C ASN A 109 -5.79 -38.48 -14.46
N PRO A 110 -6.29 -37.24 -14.55
CA PRO A 110 -7.72 -36.96 -14.64
C PRO A 110 -8.37 -37.42 -15.96
N THR A 111 -7.59 -37.93 -16.92
CA THR A 111 -8.11 -38.44 -18.20
C THR A 111 -8.71 -39.85 -18.07
N PHE A 112 -8.32 -40.59 -17.02
CA PHE A 112 -8.85 -41.92 -16.73
C PHE A 112 -9.98 -41.84 -15.71
N ASN A 113 -10.89 -42.82 -15.76
CA ASN A 113 -11.99 -42.98 -14.81
C ASN A 113 -11.78 -44.29 -14.02
N GLY A 114 -12.10 -44.28 -12.73
CA GLY A 114 -12.07 -45.48 -11.89
C GLY A 114 -10.71 -45.73 -11.22
N SER A 115 -10.40 -47.00 -10.93
CA SER A 115 -9.22 -47.41 -10.16
C SER A 115 -7.89 -47.11 -10.84
N ASP A 116 -7.87 -47.01 -12.17
CA ASP A 116 -6.63 -46.79 -12.95
C ASP A 116 -6.29 -45.29 -13.06
N GLN A 117 -7.07 -44.42 -12.41
CA GLN A 117 -6.88 -42.98 -12.44
C GLN A 117 -5.64 -42.54 -11.65
N CYS A 118 -5.35 -43.20 -10.54
CA CYS A 118 -4.29 -42.83 -9.63
C CYS A 118 -3.30 -43.97 -9.45
N GLN A 119 -2.04 -43.63 -9.20
CA GLN A 119 -1.08 -44.56 -8.66
C GLN A 119 -1.51 -45.03 -7.26
N PRO A 120 -1.01 -46.18 -6.77
CA PRO A 120 -1.18 -46.55 -5.37
C PRO A 120 -0.69 -45.43 -4.44
N LEU A 121 -1.42 -45.24 -3.35
CA LEU A 121 -1.03 -44.31 -2.29
C LEU A 121 0.18 -44.89 -1.55
N GLN A 122 1.33 -44.23 -1.65
CA GLN A 122 2.59 -44.73 -1.11
C GLN A 122 3.53 -43.62 -0.63
N GLY A 123 4.68 -43.99 -0.06
CA GLY A 123 5.73 -43.04 0.32
C GLY A 123 6.18 -42.16 -0.86
N ARG A 124 6.77 -41.01 -0.55
CA ARG A 124 7.14 -39.97 -1.51
C ARG A 124 8.10 -40.51 -2.59
N ILE A 125 9.20 -41.11 -2.15
CA ILE A 125 10.23 -41.67 -3.05
C ILE A 125 9.64 -42.81 -3.89
N ALA A 126 8.91 -43.72 -3.24
CA ALA A 126 8.26 -44.84 -3.92
C ALA A 126 7.30 -44.34 -5.00
N SER A 127 6.47 -43.33 -4.72
CA SER A 127 5.48 -42.80 -5.68
C SER A 127 6.14 -42.21 -6.92
N THR A 128 7.31 -41.58 -6.79
CA THR A 128 8.08 -41.03 -7.92
C THR A 128 8.72 -42.14 -8.77
N MET A 129 9.04 -43.30 -8.19
CA MET A 129 9.56 -44.46 -8.92
C MET A 129 8.48 -45.30 -9.61
N GLU A 130 7.22 -45.18 -9.17
CA GLU A 130 6.10 -45.92 -9.71
C GLU A 130 5.72 -45.42 -11.13
N PRO A 131 5.40 -46.31 -12.07
CA PRO A 131 4.94 -45.90 -13.39
C PRO A 131 3.69 -45.02 -13.32
N PHE A 132 3.73 -43.84 -13.93
CA PHE A 132 2.55 -42.97 -14.04
C PHE A 132 1.59 -43.48 -15.11
N PRO A 133 0.27 -43.60 -14.82
CA PRO A 133 -0.73 -44.02 -15.81
C PRO A 133 -0.91 -42.94 -16.88
N ALA A 134 -0.06 -42.96 -17.91
CA ALA A 134 -0.03 -41.99 -18.99
C ALA A 134 -0.52 -42.60 -20.31
N GLN A 135 -1.43 -41.92 -21.02
CA GLN A 135 -1.92 -42.35 -22.34
C GLN A 135 -0.92 -42.05 -23.46
N HIS A 136 -0.14 -40.98 -23.30
CA HIS A 136 0.76 -40.46 -24.33
C HIS A 136 2.10 -40.01 -23.74
N GLU A 137 3.14 -40.01 -24.58
CA GLU A 137 4.47 -39.51 -24.21
C GLU A 137 4.42 -38.07 -23.68
N LYS A 138 3.52 -37.23 -24.23
CA LYS A 138 3.28 -35.87 -23.75
C LYS A 138 2.91 -35.85 -22.26
N GLN A 139 2.01 -36.72 -21.82
CA GLN A 139 1.60 -36.80 -20.41
C GLN A 139 2.75 -37.27 -19.53
N ARG A 140 3.59 -38.20 -20.01
CA ARG A 140 4.80 -38.64 -19.28
C ARG A 140 5.80 -37.51 -19.06
N LYS A 141 6.06 -36.69 -20.08
CA LYS A 141 6.97 -35.53 -19.97
C LYS A 141 6.43 -34.47 -19.01
N ILE A 142 5.12 -34.20 -19.07
CA ILE A 142 4.46 -33.28 -18.13
C ILE A 142 4.56 -33.83 -16.70
N HIS A 143 4.22 -35.10 -16.49
CA HIS A 143 4.32 -35.74 -15.18
C HIS A 143 5.75 -35.67 -14.64
N TYR A 144 6.74 -36.05 -15.45
CA TYR A 144 8.16 -35.97 -15.08
C TYR A 144 8.54 -34.56 -14.59
N TRP A 145 8.13 -33.52 -15.32
CA TRP A 145 8.38 -32.15 -14.91
C TRP A 145 7.71 -31.78 -13.58
N LEU A 146 6.43 -32.15 -13.40
CA LEU A 146 5.69 -31.91 -12.16
C LEU A 146 6.32 -32.65 -10.97
N THR A 147 6.75 -33.90 -11.16
CA THR A 147 7.46 -34.66 -10.13
C THR A 147 8.80 -34.01 -9.80
N THR A 148 9.59 -33.58 -10.78
CA THR A 148 10.88 -32.92 -10.53
C THR A 148 10.72 -31.62 -9.74
N MET A 149 9.72 -30.79 -10.07
CA MET A 149 9.43 -29.58 -9.30
C MET A 149 9.01 -29.90 -7.87
N THR A 150 8.11 -30.87 -7.70
CA THR A 150 7.61 -31.26 -6.37
C THR A 150 8.73 -31.85 -5.52
N GLU A 151 9.54 -32.74 -6.08
CA GLU A 151 10.61 -33.43 -5.36
C GLU A 151 11.73 -32.48 -4.93
N ASN A 152 12.11 -31.52 -5.76
CA ASN A 152 13.24 -30.63 -5.49
C ASN A 152 12.85 -29.36 -4.71
N LEU A 153 11.63 -28.85 -4.89
CA LEU A 153 11.23 -27.54 -4.35
C LEU A 153 10.22 -27.65 -3.20
N THR A 154 9.57 -28.79 -3.00
CA THR A 154 8.59 -28.96 -1.90
C THR A 154 9.23 -29.65 -0.70
N PRO A 155 9.52 -28.95 0.40
CA PRO A 155 10.02 -29.57 1.62
C PRO A 155 8.95 -30.48 2.25
N SER A 156 9.34 -31.69 2.64
CA SER A 156 8.52 -32.51 3.54
C SER A 156 8.42 -31.85 4.93
N MET A 157 7.49 -32.30 5.78
CA MET A 157 7.41 -31.80 7.15
C MET A 157 8.73 -31.97 7.92
N SER A 158 9.44 -33.08 7.69
CA SER A 158 10.78 -33.30 8.26
C SER A 158 11.80 -32.26 7.77
N ASN A 159 11.71 -31.80 6.52
CA ASN A 159 12.60 -30.77 6.00
C ASN A 159 12.28 -29.40 6.60
N VAL A 160 11.00 -29.07 6.80
CA VAL A 160 10.57 -27.82 7.46
C VAL A 160 11.26 -27.69 8.83
N ILE A 161 11.22 -28.76 9.64
CA ILE A 161 11.84 -28.75 10.96
C ILE A 161 13.37 -28.80 10.86
N SER A 162 13.93 -29.56 9.90
CA SER A 162 15.38 -29.58 9.69
C SER A 162 15.95 -28.21 9.34
N THR A 163 15.19 -27.40 8.60
CA THR A 163 15.59 -26.06 8.16
C THR A 163 15.35 -25.00 9.23
N LEU A 164 14.18 -25.02 9.89
CA LEU A 164 13.80 -23.99 10.87
C LEU A 164 14.28 -24.31 12.30
N GLY A 165 14.62 -25.56 12.58
CA GLY A 165 14.97 -26.04 13.91
C GLY A 165 13.86 -25.77 14.93
N VAL A 166 14.26 -25.30 16.11
CA VAL A 166 13.34 -24.95 17.21
C VAL A 166 12.34 -23.85 16.85
N SER A 167 12.66 -23.01 15.86
CA SER A 167 11.76 -21.96 15.37
C SER A 167 10.57 -22.52 14.58
N ALA A 168 10.57 -23.83 14.27
CA ALA A 168 9.40 -24.52 13.75
C ALA A 168 8.30 -24.73 14.79
N LEU A 169 8.60 -24.56 16.09
CA LEU A 169 7.63 -24.74 17.17
C LEU A 169 6.89 -23.44 17.45
N THR A 170 5.58 -23.47 17.36
CA THR A 170 4.70 -22.38 17.77
C THR A 170 4.67 -22.21 19.29
N ALA A 171 4.89 -23.28 20.07
CA ALA A 171 5.04 -23.24 21.53
C ALA A 171 6.19 -22.32 21.96
N ARG A 172 7.27 -22.30 21.15
CA ARG A 172 8.45 -21.45 21.38
C ARG A 172 8.13 -19.96 21.37
N PHE A 173 7.08 -19.51 20.66
CA PHE A 173 6.67 -18.10 20.68
C PHE A 173 6.13 -17.65 22.04
N ARG A 174 5.80 -18.60 22.94
CA ARG A 174 5.39 -18.34 24.32
C ARG A 174 6.52 -18.60 25.32
N LEU A 175 7.73 -18.90 24.85
CA LEU A 175 8.90 -19.09 25.68
C LEU A 175 9.59 -17.75 25.95
N GLY A 176 9.78 -17.40 27.22
CA GLY A 176 10.53 -16.22 27.65
C GLY A 176 11.69 -16.62 28.56
N GLY A 177 12.92 -16.52 28.07
CA GLY A 177 14.07 -17.09 28.80
C GLY A 177 13.92 -18.61 28.92
N SER A 178 14.02 -19.15 30.13
CA SER A 178 13.81 -20.58 30.42
C SER A 178 12.37 -20.91 30.86
N LEU A 179 11.45 -19.95 30.76
CA LEU A 179 10.09 -20.05 31.28
C LEU A 179 9.07 -20.14 30.14
N GLN A 180 8.43 -21.30 30.03
CA GLN A 180 7.39 -21.57 29.06
C GLN A 180 6.05 -21.04 29.55
N GLY A 181 5.48 -20.10 28.80
CA GLY A 181 4.12 -19.63 29.01
C GLY A 181 3.08 -20.71 28.75
N PRO A 182 1.83 -20.49 29.22
CA PRO A 182 0.75 -21.46 29.05
C PRO A 182 0.60 -21.92 27.60
N ILE A 183 0.50 -23.22 27.37
CA ILE A 183 0.20 -23.82 26.07
C ILE A 183 -1.08 -24.66 26.17
N PRO A 184 -1.87 -24.76 25.10
CA PRO A 184 -3.07 -25.58 25.09
C PRO A 184 -2.75 -27.09 25.10
N ASP A 185 -3.68 -27.91 25.57
CA ASP A 185 -3.53 -29.38 25.64
C ASP A 185 -3.49 -30.08 24.27
N ASN A 186 -3.72 -29.34 23.19
CA ASN A 186 -3.60 -29.82 21.81
C ASN A 186 -2.45 -29.14 21.05
N GLN A 187 -1.46 -28.61 21.75
CA GLN A 187 -0.29 -27.94 21.17
C GLN A 187 0.39 -28.80 20.09
N TRP A 188 0.58 -30.11 20.30
CA TRP A 188 1.19 -30.99 19.29
C TRP A 188 0.42 -31.00 17.96
N GLN A 189 -0.91 -30.85 17.99
CA GLN A 189 -1.74 -30.77 16.78
C GLN A 189 -1.52 -29.45 16.05
N LEU A 190 -1.41 -28.35 16.81
CA LEU A 190 -1.12 -27.03 16.27
C LEU A 190 0.27 -27.02 15.61
N GLU A 191 1.26 -27.69 16.21
CA GLU A 191 2.58 -27.84 15.62
C GLU A 191 2.52 -28.60 14.28
N VAL A 192 1.91 -29.78 14.28
CA VAL A 192 1.75 -30.59 13.07
C VAL A 192 1.00 -29.84 11.98
N GLN A 193 -0.08 -29.13 12.34
CA GLN A 193 -0.85 -28.32 11.41
C GLN A 193 -0.01 -27.17 10.83
N HIS A 194 0.83 -26.53 11.65
CA HIS A 194 1.72 -25.47 11.20
C HIS A 194 2.77 -25.99 10.21
N TRP A 195 3.42 -27.12 10.53
CA TRP A 195 4.40 -27.75 9.64
C TRP A 195 3.77 -28.19 8.32
N PHE A 196 2.60 -28.83 8.37
CA PHE A 196 1.88 -29.26 7.19
C PHE A 196 1.44 -28.09 6.32
N SER A 197 0.90 -27.02 6.92
CA SER A 197 0.52 -25.80 6.21
C SER A 197 1.72 -25.14 5.53
N THR A 198 2.89 -25.18 6.17
CA THR A 198 4.15 -24.68 5.61
C THR A 198 4.58 -25.50 4.40
N SER A 199 4.57 -26.84 4.50
CA SER A 199 4.83 -27.73 3.36
C SER A 199 3.84 -27.52 2.20
N MET A 200 2.55 -27.30 2.50
CA MET A 200 1.54 -27.03 1.48
C MET A 200 1.71 -25.66 0.81
N ALA A 201 2.09 -24.63 1.56
CA ALA A 201 2.43 -23.32 0.99
C ALA A 201 3.66 -23.43 0.09
N ALA A 202 4.69 -24.19 0.50
CA ALA A 202 5.87 -24.42 -0.31
C ALA A 202 5.56 -25.26 -1.57
N LEU A 203 4.60 -26.19 -1.51
CA LEU A 203 4.12 -26.90 -2.70
C LEU A 203 3.49 -25.94 -3.72
N GLN A 204 2.70 -24.96 -3.25
CA GLN A 204 2.11 -23.96 -4.14
C GLN A 204 3.18 -23.05 -4.75
N ASP A 205 4.16 -22.64 -3.96
CA ASP A 205 5.28 -21.83 -4.41
C ASP A 205 6.19 -22.58 -5.39
N ALA A 206 6.41 -23.89 -5.19
CA ALA A 206 7.23 -24.73 -6.07
C ALA A 206 6.81 -24.64 -7.55
N PHE A 207 5.50 -24.62 -7.84
CA PHE A 207 5.02 -24.46 -9.21
C PHE A 207 5.25 -23.04 -9.75
N VAL A 208 5.16 -22.01 -8.90
CA VAL A 208 5.42 -20.62 -9.30
C VAL A 208 6.91 -20.42 -9.57
N ALA A 209 7.76 -20.83 -8.63
CA ALA A 209 9.21 -20.80 -8.75
C ALA A 209 9.69 -21.62 -9.96
N GLY A 210 9.11 -22.82 -10.15
CA GLY A 210 9.27 -23.68 -11.33
C GLY A 210 9.19 -22.93 -12.67
N ALA A 211 8.16 -22.10 -12.81
CA ALA A 211 7.92 -21.33 -14.02
C ALA A 211 8.69 -20.00 -14.09
N ALA A 212 8.92 -19.33 -12.96
CA ALA A 212 9.65 -18.07 -12.88
C ALA A 212 11.16 -18.25 -13.09
N GLY A 213 11.70 -19.43 -12.75
CA GLY A 213 13.12 -19.73 -12.72
C GLY A 213 13.79 -19.31 -11.41
N ALA A 214 15.12 -19.42 -11.37
CA ALA A 214 15.90 -19.14 -10.17
C ALA A 214 15.68 -17.68 -9.68
N PRO A 215 15.43 -17.47 -8.37
CA PRO A 215 15.13 -16.15 -7.83
C PRO A 215 16.36 -15.23 -7.79
N SER A 216 17.57 -15.79 -7.84
CA SER A 216 18.82 -15.04 -7.89
C SER A 216 19.81 -15.68 -8.87
N VAL A 217 20.82 -14.91 -9.28
CA VAL A 217 21.83 -15.37 -10.25
C VAL A 217 22.67 -16.50 -9.66
N GLU A 218 22.94 -16.47 -8.37
CA GLU A 218 23.73 -17.45 -7.63
C GLU A 218 23.04 -18.82 -7.57
N LEU A 219 21.71 -18.83 -7.59
CA LEU A 219 20.91 -20.06 -7.54
C LEU A 219 20.63 -20.67 -8.91
N ARG A 220 20.93 -19.96 -10.00
CA ARG A 220 20.74 -20.46 -11.38
C ARG A 220 21.39 -21.83 -11.65
N PRO A 221 22.61 -22.14 -11.19
CA PRO A 221 23.22 -23.45 -11.44
C PRO A 221 22.47 -24.62 -10.78
N TYR A 222 21.67 -24.35 -9.76
CA TYR A 222 20.90 -25.36 -9.03
C TYR A 222 19.47 -25.49 -9.54
N PHE A 223 19.11 -24.75 -10.58
CA PHE A 223 17.77 -24.75 -11.17
C PHE A 223 17.81 -25.40 -12.55
N GLU A 224 17.02 -26.46 -12.74
CA GLU A 224 16.94 -27.15 -14.04
C GLU A 224 15.98 -26.37 -14.97
N PRO A 225 16.46 -25.83 -16.10
CA PRO A 225 15.58 -25.15 -17.05
C PRO A 225 14.77 -26.17 -17.88
N PRO A 226 13.62 -25.77 -18.45
CA PRO A 226 12.80 -26.66 -19.26
C PRO A 226 13.53 -27.12 -20.53
N ALA A 227 13.76 -28.42 -20.64
CA ALA A 227 14.52 -29.09 -21.68
C ALA A 227 13.71 -29.34 -22.96
N ASN A 228 12.38 -29.51 -22.86
CA ASN A 228 11.52 -29.85 -24.00
C ASN A 228 10.33 -28.89 -24.21
N LEU A 229 9.65 -29.05 -25.36
CA LEU A 229 8.50 -28.21 -25.74
C LEU A 229 7.32 -28.35 -24.78
N GLN A 230 7.15 -29.52 -24.18
CA GLN A 230 6.04 -29.78 -23.24
C GLN A 230 6.25 -29.03 -21.93
N GLU A 231 7.47 -29.09 -21.38
CA GLU A 231 7.89 -28.36 -20.19
C GLU A 231 7.79 -26.85 -20.38
N ARG A 232 8.33 -26.31 -21.48
CA ARG A 232 8.18 -24.88 -21.83
C ARG A 232 6.72 -24.46 -21.97
N GLY A 233 5.89 -25.37 -22.49
CA GLY A 233 4.46 -25.17 -22.60
C GLY A 233 3.77 -25.00 -21.26
N ILE A 234 4.23 -25.66 -20.19
CA ILE A 234 3.69 -25.47 -18.84
C ILE A 234 4.02 -24.06 -18.36
N CYS A 235 5.28 -23.62 -18.48
CA CYS A 235 5.70 -22.27 -18.06
C CYS A 235 4.89 -21.16 -18.76
N HIS A 236 4.63 -21.28 -20.07
CA HIS A 236 3.88 -20.26 -20.82
C HIS A 236 2.37 -20.26 -20.50
N ASN A 237 1.81 -21.40 -20.09
CA ASN A 237 0.38 -21.53 -19.84
C ASN A 237 0.01 -21.36 -18.36
N GLN A 238 0.99 -21.12 -17.49
CA GLN A 238 0.75 -20.88 -16.08
C GLN A 238 0.42 -19.41 -15.82
N LYS A 239 -0.75 -19.18 -15.22
CA LYS A 239 -1.14 -17.87 -14.69
C LYS A 239 -0.94 -17.88 -13.18
N VAL A 240 -0.17 -16.93 -12.69
CA VAL A 240 0.09 -16.76 -11.26
C VAL A 240 -0.47 -15.42 -10.81
N HIS A 241 -1.04 -15.38 -9.61
CA HIS A 241 -1.44 -14.13 -8.99
C HIS A 241 -0.18 -13.43 -8.47
N SER A 242 0.16 -12.26 -9.02
CA SER A 242 1.32 -11.49 -8.58
C SER A 242 0.90 -10.24 -7.85
N ALA A 243 1.40 -10.05 -6.63
CA ALA A 243 1.19 -8.81 -5.87
C ALA A 243 1.97 -7.60 -6.44
N GLY A 244 2.95 -7.85 -7.33
CA GLY A 244 3.75 -6.80 -7.96
C GLY A 244 3.05 -6.05 -9.10
N TYR A 245 1.91 -6.57 -9.58
CA TYR A 245 1.15 -5.97 -10.67
C TYR A 245 -0.29 -5.73 -10.23
N MET A 246 -0.74 -4.47 -10.27
CA MET A 246 -2.14 -4.12 -10.03
C MET A 246 -2.90 -4.15 -11.36
N ASN A 247 -4.01 -4.87 -11.41
CA ASN A 247 -4.89 -4.88 -12.57
C ASN A 247 -5.79 -3.64 -12.53
N PHE A 248 -5.45 -2.60 -13.29
CA PHE A 248 -6.34 -1.47 -13.49
C PHE A 248 -7.33 -1.76 -14.62
N SER A 249 -8.60 -1.40 -14.41
CA SER A 249 -9.58 -1.40 -15.50
C SER A 249 -9.26 -0.26 -16.46
N ILE A 250 -8.51 -0.56 -17.53
CA ILE A 250 -8.22 0.38 -18.62
C ILE A 250 -9.54 0.96 -19.17
N PHE A 251 -10.59 0.13 -19.24
CA PHE A 251 -11.92 0.55 -19.65
C PHE A 251 -12.52 1.60 -18.70
N GLY A 252 -12.43 1.40 -17.38
CA GLY A 252 -12.92 2.36 -16.40
C GLY A 252 -12.15 3.69 -16.45
N ILE A 253 -10.83 3.63 -16.57
CA ILE A 253 -9.97 4.81 -16.71
C ILE A 253 -10.34 5.57 -18.01
N ALA A 254 -10.49 4.86 -19.13
CA ALA A 254 -10.85 5.46 -20.40
C ALA A 254 -12.21 6.19 -20.33
N ILE A 255 -13.22 5.59 -19.70
CA ILE A 255 -14.54 6.23 -19.52
C ILE A 255 -14.41 7.50 -18.69
N ILE A 256 -13.72 7.46 -17.55
CA ILE A 256 -13.58 8.63 -16.67
C ILE A 256 -12.90 9.78 -17.41
N PHE A 257 -11.79 9.51 -18.10
CA PHE A 257 -11.07 10.54 -18.83
C PHE A 257 -11.83 11.05 -20.06
N SER A 258 -12.47 10.17 -20.82
CA SER A 258 -13.24 10.58 -22.01
C SER A 258 -14.50 11.35 -21.64
N VAL A 259 -15.32 10.84 -20.72
CA VAL A 259 -16.57 11.50 -20.30
C VAL A 259 -16.27 12.78 -19.53
N GLY A 260 -15.32 12.74 -18.58
CA GLY A 260 -14.88 13.93 -17.85
C GLY A 260 -14.29 15.00 -18.78
N GLY A 261 -13.45 14.60 -19.72
CA GLY A 261 -12.89 15.48 -20.74
C GLY A 261 -13.97 16.11 -21.63
N LEU A 262 -14.95 15.33 -22.06
CA LEU A 262 -16.09 15.83 -22.84
C LEU A 262 -16.93 16.85 -22.07
N ILE A 263 -17.18 16.61 -20.77
CA ILE A 263 -17.91 17.55 -19.91
C ILE A 263 -17.15 18.87 -19.79
N ILE A 264 -15.83 18.81 -19.55
CA ILE A 264 -14.99 20.01 -19.44
C ILE A 264 -14.97 20.78 -20.76
N ILE A 265 -14.76 20.08 -21.89
CA ILE A 265 -14.76 20.71 -23.23
C ILE A 265 -16.13 21.34 -23.52
N ALA A 266 -17.23 20.64 -23.22
CA ALA A 266 -18.57 21.19 -23.40
C ALA A 266 -18.79 22.44 -22.53
N SER A 267 -18.33 22.44 -21.27
CA SER A 267 -18.43 23.60 -20.38
C SER A 267 -17.73 24.82 -20.95
N TYR A 268 -16.53 24.66 -21.50
CA TYR A 268 -15.78 25.78 -22.10
C TYR A 268 -16.30 26.19 -23.49
N ALA A 269 -16.88 25.25 -24.25
CA ALA A 269 -17.31 25.51 -25.61
C ALA A 269 -18.74 26.06 -25.72
N ILE A 270 -19.64 25.78 -24.77
CA ILE A 270 -21.05 26.19 -24.86
C ILE A 270 -21.19 27.71 -24.94
N GLU A 271 -20.55 28.46 -24.05
CA GLU A 271 -20.64 29.93 -24.02
C GLU A 271 -20.18 30.61 -25.33
N PRO A 272 -18.96 30.38 -25.84
CA PRO A 272 -18.51 31.01 -27.08
C PRO A 272 -19.33 30.52 -28.29
N LEU A 273 -19.78 29.26 -28.31
CA LEU A 273 -20.55 28.70 -29.42
C LEU A 273 -21.97 29.27 -29.46
N VAL A 274 -22.63 29.43 -28.31
CA VAL A 274 -23.93 30.11 -28.19
C VAL A 274 -23.79 31.59 -28.54
N ALA A 275 -22.76 32.28 -28.05
CA ALA A 275 -22.51 33.69 -28.40
C ALA A 275 -22.29 33.87 -29.91
N TRP A 276 -21.50 32.99 -30.53
CA TRP A 276 -21.27 33.01 -31.97
C TRP A 276 -22.55 32.75 -32.78
N LEU A 277 -23.34 31.74 -32.38
CA LEU A 277 -24.62 31.41 -33.04
C LEU A 277 -25.63 32.57 -32.94
N GLN A 278 -25.75 33.19 -31.77
CA GLN A 278 -26.67 34.32 -31.56
C GLN A 278 -26.23 35.56 -32.35
N LYS A 279 -24.92 35.87 -32.38
CA LYS A 279 -24.37 36.96 -33.20
C LYS A 279 -24.59 36.72 -34.70
N ARG A 280 -24.43 35.49 -35.17
CA ARG A 280 -24.68 35.10 -36.57
C ARG A 280 -26.16 35.18 -36.94
N ARG A 281 -27.07 34.85 -36.03
CA ARG A 281 -28.53 34.89 -36.26
C ARG A 281 -29.16 36.26 -35.99
N ARG A 282 -28.38 37.25 -35.53
CA ARG A 282 -28.84 38.61 -35.15
C ARG A 282 -29.99 38.62 -34.13
N THR A 283 -30.10 37.57 -33.33
CA THR A 283 -31.07 37.47 -32.24
C THR A 283 -30.38 37.90 -30.96
N VAL A 284 -30.53 39.16 -30.59
CA VAL A 284 -30.16 39.65 -29.26
C VAL A 284 -31.32 39.31 -28.32
N SER A 285 -31.10 38.36 -27.41
CA SER A 285 -32.09 37.96 -26.41
C SER A 285 -31.82 38.66 -25.08
N TYR A 286 -32.85 39.17 -24.41
CA TYR A 286 -32.77 39.70 -23.05
C TYR A 286 -32.08 38.71 -22.10
N SER A 287 -32.38 37.40 -22.22
CA SER A 287 -31.77 36.35 -21.39
C SER A 287 -30.24 36.27 -21.52
N ARG A 288 -29.68 36.66 -22.67
CA ARG A 288 -28.23 36.69 -22.86
C ARG A 288 -27.61 37.90 -22.17
N LEU A 289 -28.24 39.07 -22.29
CA LEU A 289 -27.82 40.28 -21.59
C LEU A 289 -27.88 40.06 -20.08
N GLU A 290 -28.98 39.49 -19.58
CA GLU A 290 -29.16 39.14 -18.16
C GLU A 290 -28.07 38.16 -17.68
N TRP A 291 -27.77 37.12 -18.46
CA TRP A 291 -26.69 36.17 -18.16
C TRP A 291 -25.33 36.88 -18.09
N CYS A 292 -24.98 37.66 -19.11
CA CYS A 292 -23.71 38.39 -19.15
C CYS A 292 -23.61 39.41 -18.00
N THR A 293 -24.67 40.16 -17.69
CA THR A 293 -24.66 41.16 -16.60
C THR A 293 -24.45 40.55 -15.21
N ASN A 294 -24.78 39.27 -15.04
CA ASN A 294 -24.57 38.54 -13.79
C ASN A 294 -23.16 37.91 -13.67
N GLU A 295 -22.33 38.00 -14.71
CA GLU A 295 -20.93 37.57 -14.60
C GLU A 295 -20.15 38.47 -13.64
N THR A 296 -19.18 37.91 -12.91
CA THR A 296 -18.48 38.57 -11.80
C THR A 296 -17.86 39.91 -12.19
N ILE A 297 -17.27 39.98 -13.39
CA ILE A 297 -16.62 41.19 -13.93
C ILE A 297 -17.63 42.23 -14.42
N GLN A 298 -18.82 41.82 -14.87
CA GLN A 298 -19.92 42.73 -15.19
C GLN A 298 -20.58 43.28 -13.93
N LEU A 299 -20.72 42.48 -12.87
CA LEU A 299 -21.15 42.97 -11.56
C LEU A 299 -20.17 43.99 -10.99
N GLN A 300 -18.86 43.76 -11.15
CA GLN A 300 -17.84 44.75 -10.78
C GLN A 300 -17.97 46.03 -11.61
N ARG A 301 -18.22 45.92 -12.92
CA ARG A 301 -18.49 47.07 -13.80
C ARG A 301 -19.66 47.90 -13.30
N LEU A 302 -20.81 47.26 -13.07
CA LEU A 302 -22.03 47.91 -12.60
C LEU A 302 -21.81 48.60 -11.25
N ALA A 303 -21.09 47.96 -10.32
CA ALA A 303 -20.76 48.56 -9.03
C ALA A 303 -19.88 49.82 -9.14
N ASN A 304 -18.98 49.88 -10.14
CA ASN A 304 -18.19 51.07 -10.42
C ASN A 304 -19.03 52.18 -11.11
N GLU A 305 -19.91 51.78 -12.04
CA GLU A 305 -20.82 52.71 -12.72
C GLU A 305 -21.80 53.39 -11.75
N GLU A 306 -22.31 52.66 -10.74
CA GLU A 306 -23.18 53.22 -9.69
C GLU A 306 -22.49 54.30 -8.84
N ILE A 307 -21.16 54.25 -8.73
CA ILE A 307 -20.33 55.25 -8.03
C ILE A 307 -19.94 56.39 -8.99
N GLY A 308 -20.30 56.29 -10.27
CA GLY A 308 -19.98 57.25 -11.31
C GLY A 308 -18.56 57.13 -11.85
N LEU A 309 -17.93 55.96 -11.74
CA LEU A 309 -16.53 55.72 -12.11
C LEU A 309 -16.37 54.69 -13.23
N GLY A 310 -15.37 54.92 -14.08
CA GLY A 310 -15.02 54.07 -15.20
C GLY A 310 -15.92 54.27 -16.42
N LYS A 311 -15.33 54.59 -17.58
CA LYS A 311 -15.99 54.45 -18.88
C LYS A 311 -15.63 53.09 -19.44
N TRP A 312 -16.67 52.31 -19.73
CA TRP A 312 -16.53 50.92 -20.13
C TRP A 312 -16.90 50.73 -21.59
N ASP A 313 -16.10 49.92 -22.28
CA ASP A 313 -16.41 49.40 -23.61
C ASP A 313 -16.81 47.91 -23.48
N CYS A 314 -17.49 47.36 -24.51
CA CYS A 314 -18.02 45.99 -24.52
C CYS A 314 -19.01 45.68 -23.36
N VAL A 315 -19.86 46.66 -23.02
CA VAL A 315 -20.84 46.59 -21.91
C VAL A 315 -21.93 45.52 -22.08
N ASP A 316 -22.09 44.97 -23.29
CA ASP A 316 -23.05 43.95 -23.68
C ASP A 316 -22.41 42.56 -23.95
N GLU A 317 -21.11 42.41 -23.65
CA GLU A 317 -20.36 41.16 -23.74
C GLU A 317 -20.06 40.57 -22.35
N SER A 318 -19.44 39.40 -22.28
CA SER A 318 -19.06 38.75 -21.00
C SER A 318 -17.96 39.53 -20.26
N ILE A 319 -16.98 40.03 -21.01
CA ILE A 319 -15.80 40.72 -20.47
C ILE A 319 -15.88 42.23 -20.79
N PRO A 320 -16.29 43.09 -19.84
CA PRO A 320 -16.25 44.53 -20.02
C PRO A 320 -14.80 45.02 -19.94
N VAL A 321 -14.45 46.00 -20.76
CA VAL A 321 -13.09 46.55 -20.81
C VAL A 321 -13.13 48.00 -20.36
N ALA A 322 -12.43 48.31 -19.27
CA ALA A 322 -12.23 49.69 -18.83
C ALA A 322 -11.34 50.42 -19.85
N ARG A 323 -11.66 51.67 -20.16
CA ARG A 323 -10.80 52.50 -21.01
C ARG A 323 -9.48 52.79 -20.33
N ARG A 324 -8.46 53.03 -21.14
CA ARG A 324 -7.15 53.48 -20.65
C ARG A 324 -7.32 54.82 -19.94
N ASP A 325 -6.63 54.93 -18.80
CA ASP A 325 -6.57 56.12 -17.95
C ASP A 325 -7.82 56.43 -17.10
N ASP A 326 -8.81 55.51 -17.06
CA ASP A 326 -9.92 55.63 -16.12
C ASP A 326 -9.61 54.98 -14.76
N PHE A 327 -10.00 55.68 -13.70
CA PHE A 327 -9.85 55.19 -12.33
C PHE A 327 -11.00 54.25 -11.94
N LEU A 328 -10.65 53.14 -11.30
CA LEU A 328 -11.60 52.23 -10.67
C LEU A 328 -11.81 52.60 -9.20
N ALA A 329 -12.98 52.27 -8.67
CA ALA A 329 -13.30 52.45 -7.26
C ALA A 329 -12.35 51.66 -6.36
N VAL A 330 -12.02 52.25 -5.22
CA VAL A 330 -11.17 51.65 -4.19
C VAL A 330 -12.05 51.30 -2.98
N LEU A 331 -11.62 50.34 -2.17
CA LEU A 331 -12.35 49.96 -0.97
C LEU A 331 -12.17 51.01 0.14
N ASP A 332 -13.28 51.54 0.64
CA ASP A 332 -13.33 52.34 1.86
C ASP A 332 -13.23 51.42 3.08
N LEU A 333 -12.22 51.68 3.91
CA LEU A 333 -11.88 50.93 5.12
C LEU A 333 -12.17 51.72 6.40
N VAL A 334 -12.89 52.85 6.32
CA VAL A 334 -13.25 53.66 7.50
C VAL A 334 -14.10 52.87 8.51
N ASP A 335 -15.00 52.01 8.03
CA ASP A 335 -15.66 50.98 8.84
C ASP A 335 -15.28 49.58 8.35
N PRO A 336 -14.31 48.90 8.99
CA PRO A 336 -13.88 47.56 8.60
C PRO A 336 -14.99 46.49 8.65
N LYS A 337 -16.09 46.74 9.39
CA LYS A 337 -17.23 45.80 9.47
C LYS A 337 -18.25 46.02 8.35
N HIS A 338 -18.14 47.10 7.59
CA HIS A 338 -19.05 47.40 6.50
C HIS A 338 -18.33 48.11 5.33
N PRO A 339 -17.42 47.39 4.64
CA PRO A 339 -16.62 47.97 3.57
C PRO A 339 -17.50 48.37 2.39
N ARG A 340 -17.27 49.56 1.84
CA ARG A 340 -17.97 50.08 0.66
C ARG A 340 -16.96 50.46 -0.40
N LEU A 341 -17.40 50.52 -1.65
CA LEU A 341 -16.58 51.09 -2.71
C LEU A 341 -16.70 52.63 -2.65
N GLN A 342 -15.57 53.32 -2.87
CA GLN A 342 -15.47 54.77 -2.91
C GLN A 342 -14.60 55.19 -4.09
N ALA A 343 -14.78 56.42 -4.58
CA ALA A 343 -13.85 57.02 -5.52
C ALA A 343 -12.42 57.07 -4.94
N PRO A 344 -11.40 56.78 -5.77
CA PRO A 344 -10.03 56.91 -5.33
C PRO A 344 -9.76 58.32 -4.80
N PRO A 345 -9.02 58.46 -3.70
CA PRO A 345 -8.61 59.77 -3.22
C PRO A 345 -7.82 60.48 -4.32
N ALA A 346 -8.06 61.77 -4.50
CA ALA A 346 -7.32 62.59 -5.46
C ALA A 346 -5.81 62.38 -5.23
N SER A 347 -5.06 62.13 -6.30
CA SER A 347 -3.63 61.85 -6.16
C SER A 347 -2.93 63.05 -5.52
N TYR A 348 -1.81 62.83 -4.83
CA TYR A 348 -1.01 63.92 -4.28
C TYR A 348 -0.65 64.96 -5.36
N GLU A 349 -0.46 64.53 -6.60
CA GLU A 349 -0.20 65.41 -7.75
C GLU A 349 -1.41 66.26 -8.11
N ASP A 350 -2.63 65.73 -8.04
CA ASP A 350 -3.87 66.47 -8.31
C ASP A 350 -4.17 67.47 -7.19
N VAL A 351 -3.94 67.08 -5.93
CA VAL A 351 -4.06 67.97 -4.77
C VAL A 351 -2.98 69.05 -4.79
N ALA A 352 -1.75 68.72 -5.18
CA ALA A 352 -0.67 69.69 -5.33
C ALA A 352 -0.95 70.68 -6.47
N ARG A 353 -1.50 70.21 -7.60
CA ARG A 353 -1.86 71.04 -8.75
C ARG A 353 -3.03 71.99 -8.41
N ALA A 354 -4.03 71.51 -7.67
CA ALA A 354 -5.12 72.34 -7.17
C ALA A 354 -4.61 73.42 -6.19
N LYS A 355 -3.70 73.07 -5.27
CA LYS A 355 -3.08 74.04 -4.35
C LYS A 355 -2.19 75.07 -5.05
N LEU A 356 -1.52 74.69 -6.15
CA LEU A 356 -0.76 75.63 -6.97
C LEU A 356 -1.68 76.62 -7.68
N GLN A 357 -2.81 76.16 -8.21
CA GLN A 357 -3.81 77.05 -8.83
C GLN A 357 -4.46 77.99 -7.81
N GLU A 358 -4.77 77.52 -6.59
CA GLU A 358 -5.28 78.40 -5.53
C GLU A 358 -4.24 79.47 -5.13
N ARG A 359 -2.95 79.12 -5.06
CA ARG A 359 -1.87 80.09 -4.80
C ARG A 359 -1.71 81.12 -5.92
N GLU A 360 -1.80 80.73 -7.19
CA GLU A 360 -1.73 81.67 -8.32
C GLU A 360 -2.92 82.66 -8.32
N VAL A 361 -4.09 82.23 -7.86
CA VAL A 361 -5.27 83.09 -7.73
C VAL A 361 -5.12 84.09 -6.59
N ASP A 362 -4.55 83.66 -5.46
CA ASP A 362 -4.28 84.57 -4.33
C ASP A 362 -3.13 85.53 -4.62
N GLU A 363 -2.01 85.09 -5.23
CA GLU A 363 -0.92 85.99 -5.64
C GLU A 363 -1.39 87.07 -6.63
N ASN A 364 -2.27 86.71 -7.57
CA ASN A 364 -2.88 87.69 -8.48
C ASN A 364 -3.83 88.67 -7.79
N LYS A 365 -4.46 88.32 -6.66
CA LYS A 365 -5.25 89.27 -5.88
C LYS A 365 -4.36 90.24 -5.12
N THR A 366 -3.30 89.74 -4.48
CA THR A 366 -2.37 90.58 -3.71
C THR A 366 -1.64 91.57 -4.61
N PHE A 367 -1.18 91.14 -5.79
CA PHE A 367 -0.56 92.03 -6.78
C PHE A 367 -1.50 93.15 -7.26
N ARG A 368 -2.81 92.85 -7.33
CA ARG A 368 -3.86 93.80 -7.77
C ARG A 368 -4.26 94.80 -6.67
N GLU A 369 -4.04 94.47 -5.41
CA GLU A 369 -4.19 95.40 -4.28
C GLU A 369 -2.95 96.31 -4.14
N GLU A 370 -1.74 95.78 -4.32
CA GLU A 370 -0.49 96.57 -4.26
C GLU A 370 -0.38 97.62 -5.40
N THR A 371 -0.90 97.30 -6.59
CA THR A 371 -0.98 98.27 -7.71
C THR A 371 -2.03 99.37 -7.48
N ARG A 372 -3.01 99.12 -6.60
CA ARG A 372 -4.05 100.12 -6.29
C ARG A 372 -3.56 101.16 -5.29
N ASP A 373 -2.74 100.76 -4.31
CA ASP A 373 -2.13 101.68 -3.34
C ASP A 373 -1.04 102.59 -3.95
N THR A 374 -0.35 102.10 -4.98
CA THR A 374 0.67 102.91 -5.71
C THR A 374 0.04 103.94 -6.65
N ASP A 375 -1.15 103.69 -7.20
CA ASP A 375 -1.87 104.68 -8.03
C ASP A 375 -2.53 105.80 -7.19
N GLU A 376 -2.94 105.55 -5.94
CA GLU A 376 -3.46 106.60 -5.04
C GLU A 376 -2.38 107.54 -4.49
N THR A 377 -1.14 107.07 -4.35
CA THR A 377 -0.01 107.94 -3.94
C THR A 377 0.50 108.80 -5.10
N THR A 378 0.48 108.29 -6.33
CA THR A 378 0.95 109.03 -7.52
C THR A 378 -0.02 110.12 -7.99
N THR A 379 -1.33 109.98 -7.69
CA THR A 379 -2.36 110.97 -8.05
C THR A 379 -2.41 112.19 -7.11
N LEU A 380 -1.86 112.10 -5.88
CA LEU A 380 -1.74 113.23 -4.96
C LEU A 380 -0.51 114.13 -5.24
N GLU A 381 0.59 113.57 -5.76
CA GLU A 381 1.77 114.39 -6.15
C GLU A 381 1.59 115.11 -7.50
N SER A 382 0.74 114.58 -8.39
CA SER A 382 0.47 115.18 -9.72
C SER A 382 -0.46 116.41 -9.67
N GLN A 383 -1.17 116.68 -8.58
CA GLN A 383 -2.07 117.85 -8.46
C GLN A 383 -1.39 119.10 -7.86
N ALA A 384 -0.12 119.02 -7.43
CA ALA A 384 0.64 120.16 -6.91
C ALA A 384 1.52 120.90 -7.95
N ALA A 385 1.65 120.39 -9.18
CA ALA A 385 2.59 120.93 -10.19
C ALA A 385 1.92 121.58 -11.43
N ARG A 386 0.71 122.15 -11.27
CA ARG A 386 0.10 123.08 -12.23
C ARG A 386 -0.36 124.36 -11.53
N THR A 387 0.61 125.10 -11.00
CA THR A 387 0.48 126.55 -10.80
C THR A 387 1.88 127.17 -10.90
N VAL A 388 1.95 128.17 -11.78
CA VAL A 388 3.11 128.98 -12.23
C VAL A 388 3.84 128.45 -13.45
#